data_AF-A0A2S9YEF8-F1
#
_entry.id   AF-A0A2S9YEF8-F1
#
_cell.length_a   1.000
_cell.length_b   1.000
_cell.length_c   1.000
_cell.angle_alpha   90.00
_cell.angle_beta   90.00
_cell.angle_gamma   90.00
#
_symmetry.space_group_name_H-M   'P 1'
#
loop_
_entity.id
_entity.type
_entity.pdbx_description
1 polymer ?
#
loop_
_entity_poly.entity_id
_entity_poly.type
_entity_poly.pdbx_seq_one_letter_code
_entity_poly.pdbx_strand_id
1 'polypeptide(L)'
;MPSFTSAVDRALPNIEDPNQLIQSPSDLPIPAGFGPIARHWGPRRVFAGTYDDAWATKHAPLWPADLDERFFRAASPGLQAPEHLVGGEPVRLVGLHPDGAIEFAAARLHLAPRSLSSGPAQE
;
A
#
# COMPACT_ATOMS: atom_id res chain seq x y z
N MET A 1 17.19 -1.77 23.81
CA MET A 1 17.70 -0.96 22.68
C MET A 1 18.92 -1.68 22.13
N PRO A 2 18.98 -2.09 20.85
CA PRO A 2 20.23 -2.60 20.31
C PRO A 2 21.31 -1.53 20.45
N SER A 3 22.51 -1.94 20.84
CA SER A 3 23.67 -1.04 20.96
C SER A 3 24.03 -0.49 19.57
N PHE A 4 24.34 0.82 19.52
CA PHE A 4 24.84 1.53 18.33
C PHE A 4 26.02 0.81 17.65
N THR A 5 26.78 0.03 18.40
CA THR A 5 27.92 -0.77 17.88
C THR A 5 27.52 -1.75 16.77
N SER A 6 26.27 -2.23 16.74
CA SER A 6 25.81 -3.19 15.72
C SER A 6 25.52 -2.59 14.33
N ALA A 7 25.47 -1.26 14.23
CA ALA A 7 25.18 -0.53 13.00
C ALA A 7 26.44 -0.01 12.28
N VAL A 8 27.61 -0.03 12.94
CA VAL A 8 28.89 0.34 12.34
C VAL A 8 29.20 -0.63 11.18
N ASP A 9 29.60 -0.10 10.03
CA ASP A 9 29.90 -0.82 8.78
C ASP A 9 28.72 -1.55 8.09
N ARG A 10 27.47 -1.22 8.44
CA ARG A 10 26.29 -1.69 7.68
C ARG A 10 25.82 -0.64 6.67
N ALA A 11 25.46 -1.10 5.47
CA ALA A 11 24.82 -0.25 4.47
C ALA A 11 23.50 0.31 5.02
N LEU A 12 23.38 1.63 5.02
CA LEU A 12 22.13 2.32 5.32
C LEU A 12 21.16 2.19 4.13
N PRO A 13 19.85 2.41 4.34
CA PRO A 13 18.90 2.57 3.25
C PRO A 13 19.39 3.67 2.29
N ASN A 14 19.50 3.36 1.00
CA ASN A 14 19.99 4.29 -0.03
C ASN A 14 18.87 5.15 -0.66
N ILE A 15 17.69 5.18 -0.05
CA ILE A 15 16.52 5.90 -0.58
C ILE A 15 15.96 6.77 0.54
N GLU A 16 15.99 8.08 0.34
CA GLU A 16 15.47 9.09 1.24
C GLU A 16 14.49 10.01 0.49
N ASP A 17 13.57 10.62 1.22
CA ASP A 17 12.78 11.74 0.70
C ASP A 17 13.67 13.00 0.74
N PRO A 18 13.89 13.71 -0.39
CA PRO A 18 14.69 14.93 -0.39
C PRO A 18 14.13 16.04 0.51
N ASN A 19 12.85 15.97 0.90
CA ASN A 19 12.23 16.92 1.83
C ASN A 19 12.30 16.47 3.30
N GLN A 20 12.76 15.23 3.56
CA GLN A 20 12.87 14.66 4.90
C GLN A 20 14.12 13.77 5.02
N LEU A 21 15.28 14.38 4.81
CA LEU A 21 16.57 13.70 4.92
C LEU A 21 16.83 13.23 6.36
N ILE A 22 17.47 12.08 6.50
CA ILE A 22 18.00 11.58 7.76
C ILE A 22 19.24 12.40 8.11
N GLN A 23 19.20 13.10 9.22
CA GLN A 23 20.29 13.93 9.75
C GLN A 23 20.86 13.35 11.06
N SER A 24 20.07 12.54 11.77
CA SER A 24 20.45 11.92 13.05
C SER A 24 19.98 10.46 13.15
N PRO A 25 20.66 9.61 13.95
CA PRO A 25 20.21 8.24 14.19
C PRO A 25 18.85 8.11 14.90
N SER A 26 18.35 9.18 15.52
CA SER A 26 17.04 9.23 16.16
C SER A 26 15.92 9.63 15.21
N ASP A 27 16.22 9.97 13.96
CA ASP A 27 15.22 10.39 12.99
C ASP A 27 14.34 9.21 12.59
N LEU A 28 13.04 9.46 12.49
CA LEU A 28 12.04 8.47 12.12
C LEU A 28 11.24 8.98 10.91
N PRO A 29 11.87 9.14 9.73
CA PRO A 29 11.16 9.58 8.54
C PRO A 29 10.14 8.53 8.09
N ILE A 30 9.17 8.97 7.28
CA ILE A 30 8.26 8.05 6.63
C ILE A 30 9.08 7.23 5.60
N PRO A 31 8.94 5.90 5.55
CA PRO A 31 9.66 5.10 4.56
C PRO A 31 9.39 5.57 3.12
N ALA A 32 10.46 6.01 2.45
CA ALA A 32 10.44 6.40 1.03
C ALA A 32 10.82 5.20 0.14
N GLY A 33 10.22 5.13 -1.05
CA GLY A 33 10.53 4.11 -2.04
C GLY A 33 9.33 3.67 -2.87
N PHE A 34 9.64 2.91 -3.92
CA PHE A 34 8.66 2.35 -4.87
C PHE A 34 8.27 0.90 -4.55
N GLY A 35 8.94 0.27 -3.57
CA GLY A 35 8.64 -1.09 -3.15
C GLY A 35 7.42 -1.17 -2.23
N PRO A 36 6.73 -2.33 -2.17
CA PRO A 36 5.60 -2.52 -1.28
C PRO A 36 6.05 -2.58 0.19
N ILE A 37 5.34 -1.87 1.07
CA ILE A 37 5.47 -1.97 2.52
C ILE A 37 4.86 -3.29 2.98
N ALA A 38 5.58 -4.10 3.76
CA ALA A 38 5.07 -5.39 4.24
C ALA A 38 3.95 -5.22 5.29
N ARG A 39 2.98 -6.16 5.31
CA ARG A 39 1.80 -6.12 6.20
C ARG A 39 2.14 -6.05 7.70
N HIS A 40 3.21 -6.72 8.11
CA HIS A 40 3.62 -6.80 9.52
C HIS A 40 4.45 -5.59 9.98
N TRP A 41 4.82 -4.68 9.06
CA TRP A 41 5.59 -3.49 9.38
C TRP A 41 4.70 -2.40 9.98
N GLY A 42 5.30 -1.59 10.87
CA GLY A 42 4.61 -0.53 11.62
C GLY A 42 3.62 0.31 10.80
N PRO A 43 3.99 0.83 9.60
CA PRO A 43 3.11 1.69 8.80
C PRO A 43 1.81 1.03 8.35
N ARG A 44 1.74 -0.31 8.29
CA ARG A 44 0.52 -1.06 7.92
C ARG A 44 -0.10 -1.78 9.10
N ARG A 45 0.71 -2.30 10.02
CA ARG A 45 0.26 -3.14 11.14
C ARG A 45 -0.76 -2.43 12.02
N VAL A 46 -0.65 -1.12 12.20
CA VAL A 46 -1.57 -0.31 13.01
C VAL A 46 -3.02 -0.32 12.50
N PHE A 47 -3.24 -0.69 11.22
CA PHE A 47 -4.56 -0.75 10.60
C PHE A 47 -5.17 -2.16 10.58
N ALA A 48 -4.48 -3.16 11.12
CA ALA A 48 -4.90 -4.56 11.04
C ALA A 48 -6.16 -4.90 11.86
N GLY A 49 -6.58 -3.99 12.75
CA GLY A 49 -7.64 -4.23 13.74
C GLY A 49 -7.15 -5.03 14.95
N THR A 50 -8.09 -5.38 15.82
CA THR A 50 -7.83 -6.04 17.10
C THR A 50 -8.14 -7.54 17.02
N TYR A 51 -7.16 -8.38 17.35
CA TYR A 51 -7.29 -9.85 17.37
C TYR A 51 -7.29 -10.36 18.82
N ASP A 52 -8.40 -10.17 19.52
CA ASP A 52 -8.61 -10.59 20.90
C ASP A 52 -9.61 -11.77 21.01
N ASP A 53 -9.98 -12.13 22.24
CA ASP A 53 -10.95 -13.22 22.50
C ASP A 53 -12.33 -12.94 21.90
N ALA A 54 -12.73 -11.68 21.81
CA ALA A 54 -14.00 -11.30 21.20
C ALA A 54 -13.96 -11.55 19.67
N TRP A 55 -12.84 -11.21 19.02
CA TRP A 55 -12.62 -11.61 17.63
C TRP A 55 -12.64 -13.13 17.48
N ALA A 56 -11.91 -13.87 18.34
CA ALA A 56 -11.79 -15.32 18.24
C ALA A 56 -13.13 -16.04 18.37
N THR A 57 -14.04 -15.52 19.20
CA THR A 57 -15.36 -16.13 19.46
C THR A 57 -16.45 -15.71 18.47
N LYS A 58 -16.37 -14.49 17.91
CA LYS A 58 -17.49 -13.89 17.14
C LYS A 58 -17.18 -13.61 15.67
N HIS A 59 -15.91 -13.39 15.31
CA HIS A 59 -15.53 -12.92 13.98
C HIS A 59 -14.64 -13.90 13.22
N ALA A 60 -13.82 -14.69 13.92
CA ALA A 60 -12.95 -15.67 13.28
C ALA A 60 -13.77 -16.62 12.37
N PRO A 61 -13.28 -16.93 11.15
CA PRO A 61 -11.96 -16.63 10.59
C PRO A 61 -11.88 -15.34 9.76
N LEU A 62 -12.87 -14.44 9.85
CA LEU A 62 -12.90 -13.19 9.08
C LEU A 62 -12.02 -12.11 9.72
N TRP A 63 -11.85 -10.99 9.01
CA TRP A 63 -11.17 -9.81 9.51
C TRP A 63 -11.85 -9.24 10.76
N PRO A 64 -11.10 -8.63 11.69
CA PRO A 64 -11.67 -7.87 12.80
C PRO A 64 -12.63 -6.78 12.31
N ALA A 65 -13.66 -6.50 13.11
CA ALA A 65 -14.66 -5.48 12.79
C ALA A 65 -14.09 -4.05 12.73
N ASP A 66 -12.97 -3.82 13.42
CA ASP A 66 -12.24 -2.55 13.48
C ASP A 66 -11.04 -2.51 12.51
N LEU A 67 -10.95 -3.46 11.56
CA LEU A 67 -9.94 -3.38 10.50
C LEU A 67 -10.17 -2.11 9.66
N ASP A 68 -9.10 -1.36 9.45
CA ASP A 68 -9.10 -0.20 8.57
C ASP A 68 -8.58 -0.61 7.19
N GLU A 69 -9.31 -0.26 6.12
CA GLU A 69 -8.95 -0.62 4.74
C GLU A 69 -7.55 -0.15 4.32
N ARG A 70 -7.00 0.88 4.99
CA ARG A 70 -5.61 1.32 4.82
C ARG A 70 -4.61 0.19 5.07
N PHE A 71 -4.97 -0.85 5.83
CA PHE A 71 -4.19 -2.06 6.00
C PHE A 71 -3.80 -2.71 4.66
N PHE A 72 -4.66 -2.65 3.64
CA PHE A 72 -4.42 -3.26 2.33
C PHE A 72 -3.54 -2.41 1.40
N ARG A 73 -3.28 -1.15 1.75
CA ARG A 73 -2.44 -0.24 0.95
C ARG A 73 -0.97 -0.58 1.14
N ALA A 74 -0.35 -1.18 0.12
CA ALA A 74 1.06 -1.56 0.16
C ALA A 74 2.00 -0.44 -0.30
N ALA A 75 1.51 0.56 -1.03
CA ALA A 75 2.32 1.67 -1.53
C ALA A 75 2.72 2.62 -0.39
N SER A 76 3.88 3.27 -0.52
CA SER A 76 4.26 4.39 0.36
C SER A 76 3.22 5.51 0.30
N PRO A 77 3.03 6.32 1.36
CA PRO A 77 1.94 7.29 1.43
C PRO A 77 1.87 8.26 0.22
N GLY A 78 3.02 8.69 -0.31
CA GLY A 78 3.09 9.55 -1.50
C GLY A 78 2.75 8.86 -2.82
N LEU A 79 2.65 7.54 -2.84
CA LEU A 79 2.27 6.72 -4.00
C LEU A 79 0.84 6.16 -3.88
N GLN A 80 0.05 6.68 -2.94
CA GLN A 80 -1.38 6.36 -2.81
C GLN A 80 -2.20 7.48 -3.45
N ALA A 81 -3.19 7.12 -4.25
CA ALA A 81 -4.17 8.09 -4.72
C ALA A 81 -4.95 8.65 -3.50
N PRO A 82 -5.12 9.97 -3.40
CA PRO A 82 -5.88 10.58 -2.29
C PRO A 82 -7.36 10.20 -2.34
N GLU A 83 -7.88 9.99 -3.56
CA GLU A 83 -9.25 9.61 -3.84
C GLU A 83 -9.29 8.34 -4.69
N HIS A 84 -10.47 7.74 -4.80
CA HIS A 84 -10.67 6.57 -5.67
C HIS A 84 -10.60 6.98 -7.14
N LEU A 85 -9.77 6.28 -7.92
CA LEU A 85 -9.66 6.50 -9.36
C LEU A 85 -10.88 5.93 -10.09
N VAL A 86 -11.51 6.74 -10.95
CA VAL A 86 -12.71 6.39 -11.71
C VAL A 86 -12.42 6.13 -13.20
N GLY A 87 -11.22 6.49 -13.67
CA GLY A 87 -10.81 6.36 -15.05
C GLY A 87 -11.17 7.58 -15.89
N GLY A 88 -10.26 7.95 -16.79
CA GLY A 88 -10.29 9.17 -17.60
C GLY A 88 -9.42 10.30 -17.04
N GLU A 89 -8.88 10.15 -15.83
CA GLU A 89 -7.96 11.13 -15.24
C GLU A 89 -6.70 11.27 -16.12
N PRO A 90 -6.19 12.49 -16.34
CA PRO A 90 -4.95 12.68 -17.07
C PRO A 90 -3.77 12.13 -16.26
N VAL A 91 -3.00 11.24 -16.87
CA VAL A 91 -1.77 10.67 -16.32
C VAL A 91 -0.58 11.19 -17.12
N ARG A 92 0.43 11.67 -16.40
CA ARG A 92 1.69 12.15 -16.95
C ARG A 92 2.86 11.48 -16.27
N LEU A 93 3.70 10.84 -17.07
CA LEU A 93 4.93 10.19 -16.65
C LEU A 93 6.11 11.04 -17.12
N VAL A 94 6.93 11.54 -16.20
CA VAL A 94 8.09 12.39 -16.52
C VAL A 94 9.36 11.69 -16.08
N GLY A 95 10.42 11.72 -16.90
CA GLY A 95 11.71 11.12 -16.58
C GLY A 95 11.75 9.58 -16.67
N LEU A 96 10.73 8.97 -17.27
CA LEU A 96 10.60 7.51 -17.42
C LEU A 96 10.85 7.00 -18.84
N HIS A 97 11.08 7.88 -19.81
CA HIS A 97 11.36 7.54 -21.20
C HIS A 97 12.36 8.53 -21.83
N PRO A 98 13.31 8.06 -22.68
CA PRO A 98 14.32 8.94 -23.30
C PRO A 98 13.70 10.02 -24.20
N ASP A 99 12.59 9.73 -24.86
CA ASP A 99 11.92 10.67 -25.78
C ASP A 99 11.08 11.74 -25.05
N GLY A 100 11.09 11.75 -23.71
CA GLY A 100 10.41 12.77 -22.90
C GLY A 100 9.21 12.23 -22.13
N ALA A 101 8.24 13.10 -21.86
CA ALA A 101 7.07 12.77 -21.06
C ALA A 101 6.09 11.87 -21.84
N ILE A 102 5.48 10.91 -21.14
CA ILE A 102 4.39 10.09 -21.67
C ILE A 102 3.09 10.56 -21.03
N GLU A 103 2.08 10.84 -21.85
CA GLU A 103 0.78 11.34 -21.42
C GLU A 103 -0.35 10.45 -21.96
N PHE A 104 -1.27 10.08 -21.09
CA PHE A 104 -2.44 9.26 -21.43
C PHE A 104 -3.57 9.48 -20.41
N ALA A 105 -4.77 8.99 -20.71
CA ALA A 105 -5.87 8.98 -19.75
C ALA A 105 -5.92 7.63 -18.99
N ALA A 106 -6.11 7.67 -17.68
CA ALA A 106 -6.26 6.47 -16.86
C ALA A 106 -7.37 5.57 -17.41
N ALA A 107 -7.12 4.26 -17.46
CA ALA A 107 -8.10 3.33 -17.99
C ALA A 107 -9.35 3.30 -17.11
N ARG A 108 -10.53 3.39 -17.72
CA ARG A 108 -11.79 3.13 -17.03
C ARG A 108 -12.04 1.63 -16.99
N LEU A 109 -12.17 1.08 -15.78
CA LEU A 109 -12.50 -0.33 -15.59
C LEU A 109 -14.02 -0.51 -15.58
N HIS A 110 -14.56 -1.13 -16.63
CA HIS A 110 -15.96 -1.56 -16.67
C HIS A 110 -16.06 -3.03 -16.24
N LEU A 111 -16.41 -3.28 -14.99
CA LEU A 111 -16.69 -4.63 -14.50
C LEU A 111 -18.14 -5.00 -14.85
N ALA A 112 -18.31 -5.84 -15.85
CA ALA A 112 -19.60 -6.45 -16.17
C ALA A 112 -19.67 -7.84 -15.51
N PRO A 113 -20.46 -8.03 -14.43
CA PRO A 113 -20.63 -9.35 -13.85
C PRO A 113 -21.31 -10.25 -14.87
N ARG A 114 -20.71 -11.41 -15.14
CA ARG A 114 -21.37 -12.51 -15.85
C ARG A 114 -21.56 -13.65 -14.86
N SER A 115 -22.81 -13.95 -14.53
CA SER A 115 -23.16 -15.21 -13.90
C SER A 115 -23.45 -16.23 -14.99
N LEU A 116 -22.91 -17.43 -14.82
CA LEU A 116 -23.35 -18.61 -15.57
C LEU A 116 -24.19 -19.43 -14.61
N SER A 117 -25.49 -19.52 -14.84
CA SER A 117 -26.36 -20.46 -14.15
C SER A 117 -26.52 -21.71 -15.01
N SER A 118 -25.96 -22.84 -14.56
CA SER A 118 -26.30 -24.15 -15.10
C SER A 118 -27.58 -24.66 -14.44
N GLY A 119 -28.73 -24.38 -15.05
CA GLY A 119 -30.01 -25.00 -14.71
C GLY A 119 -30.58 -25.71 -15.96
N PRO A 120 -31.24 -26.86 -15.83
CA PRO A 120 -31.86 -27.51 -16.98
C PRO A 120 -32.96 -26.61 -17.56
N ALA A 121 -33.03 -26.54 -18.89
CA ALA A 121 -34.13 -25.87 -19.58
C ALA A 121 -35.45 -26.54 -19.17
N GLN A 122 -36.37 -25.76 -18.62
CA GLN A 122 -37.74 -26.23 -18.38
C GLN A 122 -38.51 -26.19 -19.70
N GLU A 123 -39.21 -27.29 -19.96
CA GLU A 123 -40.01 -27.61 -21.15
C GLU A 123 -41.38 -26.92 -21.14
#